data_AF-A0A3D5Z6K2-F1
#
_entry.id   AF-A0A3D5Z6K2-F1
#
_cell.length_a   1.000
_cell.length_b   1.000
_cell.length_c   1.000
_cell.angle_alpha   90.00
_cell.angle_beta   90.00
_cell.angle_gamma   90.00
#
_symmetry.space_group_name_H-M   'P 1'
#
loop_
_entity.id
_entity.type
_entity.pdbx_description
1 polymer ?
#
loop_
_entity_poly.entity_id
_entity_poly.type
_entity_poly.pdbx_seq_one_letter_code
_entity_poly.pdbx_strand_id
1 'polypeptide(L)'
;MFEKKIKTKDLCLLEIARQTKHISNPVQGTIIEFDPQVRYTLAVKDYKKIDDVYKDIFTGTSYYNMFNVERGQECYVKVQNIITTEKYISYETAKYILQQLNPTYLPSIQETEAKKLTLKR
;
A
#
# COMPACT_ATOMS: atom_id res chain seq x y z
N MET A 1 15.07 -12.16 -18.51
CA MET A 1 14.67 -11.50 -17.25
C MET A 1 13.32 -12.10 -16.87
N PHE A 2 13.23 -12.92 -15.83
CA PHE A 2 11.96 -13.57 -15.49
C PHE A 2 10.99 -12.51 -14.95
N GLU A 3 9.86 -12.31 -15.65
CA GLU A 3 8.79 -11.46 -15.14
C GLU A 3 8.34 -11.98 -13.78
N LYS A 4 8.50 -11.15 -12.74
CA LYS A 4 8.06 -11.47 -11.39
C LYS A 4 6.52 -11.45 -11.39
N LYS A 5 5.91 -12.64 -11.46
CA LYS A 5 4.45 -12.82 -11.37
C LYS A 5 4.01 -12.75 -9.91
N ILE A 6 3.00 -11.93 -9.63
CA ILE A 6 2.46 -11.72 -8.30
C ILE A 6 1.17 -12.52 -8.21
N LYS A 7 1.07 -13.40 -7.20
CA LYS A 7 -0.19 -14.13 -6.94
C LYS A 7 -1.26 -13.11 -6.53
N THR A 8 -2.40 -13.18 -7.19
CA THR A 8 -3.57 -12.34 -6.87
C THR A 8 -4.33 -12.83 -5.66
N LYS A 9 -4.18 -14.11 -5.32
CA LYS A 9 -4.72 -14.67 -4.09
C LYS A 9 -4.15 -13.89 -2.90
N ASP A 10 -5.04 -13.38 -2.07
CA ASP A 10 -4.73 -12.57 -0.87
C ASP A 10 -4.10 -11.19 -1.17
N LEU A 11 -4.17 -10.72 -2.42
CA LEU A 11 -3.73 -9.39 -2.80
C LEU A 11 -4.77 -8.34 -2.41
N CYS A 12 -4.33 -7.32 -1.69
CA CYS A 12 -5.18 -6.25 -1.18
C CYS A 12 -4.60 -4.88 -1.56
N LEU A 13 -5.49 -3.92 -1.74
CA LEU A 13 -5.19 -2.50 -1.70
C LEU A 13 -5.28 -2.02 -0.25
N LEU A 14 -4.20 -1.47 0.27
CA LEU A 14 -4.17 -0.80 1.57
C LEU A 14 -4.28 0.69 1.38
N GLU A 15 -5.07 1.34 2.22
CA GLU A 15 -4.96 2.78 2.49
C GLU A 15 -4.06 2.96 3.70
N ILE A 16 -2.95 3.67 3.51
CA ILE A 16 -1.92 3.92 4.52
C ILE A 16 -1.94 5.39 4.89
N ALA A 17 -1.91 5.64 6.19
CA ALA A 17 -1.77 6.98 6.73
C ALA A 17 -0.74 6.99 7.85
N ARG A 18 -0.11 8.14 8.07
CA ARG A 18 0.76 8.35 9.23
C ARG A 18 -0.09 8.74 10.42
N GLN A 19 0.06 8.02 11.53
CA GLN A 19 -0.65 8.35 12.76
C GLN A 19 -0.05 9.61 13.39
N THR A 20 -0.86 10.64 13.62
CA THR A 20 -0.43 11.91 14.24
C THR A 20 -0.79 11.98 15.71
N LYS A 21 -1.78 11.20 16.15
CA LYS A 21 -2.22 11.13 17.54
C LYS A 21 -2.75 9.74 17.90
N HIS A 22 -2.41 9.28 19.10
CA HIS A 22 -3.02 8.11 19.75
C HIS A 22 -3.32 8.49 21.19
N ILE A 23 -4.59 8.55 21.57
CA ILE A 23 -5.00 8.66 22.98
C ILE A 23 -5.95 7.50 23.24
N SER A 24 -5.64 6.65 24.21
CA SER A 24 -6.52 5.57 24.64
C SER A 24 -6.64 5.61 26.15
N ASN A 25 -7.84 5.92 26.66
CA ASN A 25 -8.10 5.86 28.09
C ASN A 25 -9.56 5.44 28.39
N PRO A 26 -9.85 4.94 29.60
CA PRO A 26 -11.17 4.41 29.94
C PRO A 26 -12.31 5.43 29.94
N VAL A 27 -12.01 6.73 30.02
CA VAL A 27 -13.01 7.80 30.18
C VAL A 27 -13.40 8.41 28.84
N GLN A 28 -12.43 8.60 27.93
CA GLN A 28 -12.60 9.27 26.64
C GLN A 28 -12.62 8.29 25.46
N GLY A 29 -12.36 7.00 25.71
CA GLY A 29 -12.21 5.99 24.66
C GLY A 29 -10.89 6.13 23.89
N THR A 30 -10.86 5.55 22.70
CA THR A 30 -9.68 5.58 21.81
C THR A 30 -9.88 6.66 20.74
N ILE A 31 -9.00 7.66 20.72
CA ILE A 31 -8.91 8.69 19.69
C ILE A 31 -7.63 8.45 18.89
N ILE A 32 -7.80 8.27 17.58
CA ILE A 32 -6.71 8.16 16.62
C ILE A 32 -6.90 9.24 15.57
N GLU A 33 -5.87 10.05 15.36
CA GLU A 33 -5.81 11.04 14.28
C GLU A 33 -4.68 10.67 13.31
N PHE A 34 -4.87 11.02 12.04
CA PHE A 34 -3.93 10.74 10.97
C PHE A 34 -3.55 12.02 10.25
N ASP A 35 -2.39 11.98 9.58
CA ASP A 35 -2.04 12.96 8.58
C ASP A 35 -3.09 12.92 7.45
N PRO A 36 -3.62 14.07 6.97
CA PRO A 36 -4.57 14.09 5.86
C PRO A 36 -3.99 13.50 4.57
N GLN A 37 -2.66 13.42 4.44
CA GLN A 37 -2.00 12.80 3.31
C GLN A 37 -2.05 11.26 3.44
N VAL A 38 -3.07 10.66 2.86
CA VAL A 38 -3.16 9.21 2.67
C VAL A 38 -2.43 8.77 1.42
N ARG A 39 -1.98 7.51 1.41
CA ARG A 39 -1.39 6.85 0.25
C ARG A 39 -1.87 5.42 0.16
N TYR A 40 -2.00 4.88 -1.04
CA TYR A 40 -2.34 3.47 -1.22
C TYR A 40 -1.11 2.61 -1.53
N THR A 41 -1.16 1.33 -1.19
CA THR A 41 -0.21 0.35 -1.73
C THR A 41 -0.89 -0.99 -1.99
N LEU A 42 -0.24 -1.85 -2.78
CA LEU A 42 -0.65 -3.23 -2.91
C LEU A 42 0.17 -4.08 -1.96
N ALA A 43 -0.53 -4.87 -1.17
CA ALA A 43 0.08 -5.71 -0.15
C ALA A 43 -0.61 -7.07 -0.09
N VAL A 44 0.09 -8.03 0.51
CA VAL A 44 -0.46 -9.34 0.85
C VAL A 44 -0.48 -9.49 2.36
N LYS A 45 -1.51 -10.15 2.89
CA LYS A 45 -1.57 -10.45 4.32
C LYS A 45 -0.41 -11.36 4.73
N ASP A 46 0.33 -10.98 5.77
CA ASP A 46 1.41 -11.80 6.32
C ASP A 46 0.87 -12.73 7.41
N TYR A 47 0.39 -13.90 6.99
CA TYR A 47 -0.16 -14.93 7.88
C TYR A 47 0.86 -15.52 8.89
N LYS A 48 2.14 -15.16 8.82
CA LYS A 48 3.14 -15.60 9.82
C LYS A 48 3.16 -14.72 11.06
N LYS A 49 2.54 -13.54 11.01
CA LYS A 49 2.44 -12.61 12.13
C LYS A 49 1.11 -12.86 12.87
N ILE A 50 1.18 -12.78 14.20
CA ILE A 50 0.01 -12.90 15.08
C ILE A 50 -0.89 -11.67 14.90
N ASP A 51 -0.28 -10.51 14.76
CA ASP A 51 -0.98 -9.26 14.48
C ASP A 51 -1.46 -9.20 13.03
N ASP A 52 -2.53 -8.44 12.79
CA ASP A 52 -3.03 -8.20 11.44
C ASP A 52 -2.06 -7.28 10.68
N VAL A 53 -1.11 -7.91 9.97
CA VAL A 53 -0.01 -7.27 9.26
C VAL A 53 -0.10 -7.56 7.77
N TYR A 54 0.15 -6.54 6.96
CA TYR A 54 0.21 -6.66 5.51
C TYR A 54 1.58 -6.24 5.01
N LYS A 55 2.08 -6.96 4.01
CA LYS A 55 3.41 -6.74 3.44
C LYS A 55 3.30 -6.21 2.02
N ASP A 56 3.88 -5.04 1.78
CA ASP A 56 3.98 -4.38 0.49
C ASP A 56 4.67 -5.29 -0.54
N ILE A 57 4.07 -5.45 -1.72
CA ILE A 57 4.61 -6.34 -2.77
C ILE A 57 5.81 -5.74 -3.51
N PHE A 58 5.98 -4.42 -3.47
CA PHE A 58 7.03 -3.66 -4.13
C PHE A 58 8.24 -3.48 -3.21
N THR A 59 8.02 -2.97 -2.01
CA THR A 59 9.10 -2.62 -1.06
C THR A 59 9.37 -3.70 -0.02
N GLY A 60 8.40 -4.59 0.24
CA GLY A 60 8.47 -5.54 1.34
C GLY A 60 8.23 -4.92 2.72
N THR A 61 7.89 -3.62 2.80
CA THR A 61 7.54 -2.94 4.04
C THR A 61 6.30 -3.59 4.66
N SER A 62 6.32 -3.78 5.98
CA SER A 62 5.18 -4.31 6.72
C SER A 62 4.37 -3.16 7.32
N TYR A 63 3.06 -3.17 7.09
CA TYR A 63 2.12 -2.23 7.66
C TYR A 63 1.24 -2.94 8.68
N TYR A 64 1.24 -2.40 9.88
CA TYR A 64 0.41 -2.85 10.98
C TYR A 64 -0.91 -2.08 10.99
N ASN A 65 -1.90 -2.62 11.70
CA ASN A 65 -3.17 -1.95 11.93
C ASN A 65 -2.96 -0.61 12.66
N MET A 66 -3.81 0.38 12.40
CA MET A 66 -3.81 1.66 13.12
C MET A 66 -3.85 1.56 14.65
N PHE A 67 -4.38 0.48 15.23
CA PHE A 67 -4.36 0.26 16.68
C PHE A 67 -3.03 -0.26 17.22
N ASN A 68 -2.14 -0.76 16.35
CA ASN A 68 -0.92 -1.48 16.70
C ASN A 68 0.36 -0.73 16.33
N VAL A 69 0.29 0.59 16.12
CA VAL A 69 1.46 1.42 15.82
C VAL A 69 1.62 2.56 16.81
N GLU A 70 2.84 3.10 16.84
CA GLU A 70 3.16 4.29 17.62
C GLU A 70 2.89 5.57 16.83
N ARG A 71 2.71 6.67 17.57
CA ARG A 71 2.59 8.01 16.96
C ARG A 71 3.79 8.30 16.05
N GLY A 72 3.51 8.76 14.84
CA GLY A 72 4.49 9.07 13.80
C GLY A 72 4.75 7.92 12.82
N GLN A 73 4.27 6.71 13.12
CA GLN A 73 4.41 5.57 12.23
C GLN A 73 3.31 5.52 11.17
N GLU A 74 3.63 4.89 10.03
CA GLU A 74 2.64 4.57 9.01
C GLU A 74 1.93 3.26 9.36
N CYS A 75 0.62 3.27 9.20
CA CYS A 75 -0.24 2.11 9.42
C CYS A 75 -1.29 2.03 8.30
N TYR A 76 -1.87 0.85 8.10
CA TYR A 76 -3.05 0.78 7.27
C TYR A 76 -4.29 1.16 8.08
N VAL A 77 -5.14 1.97 7.47
CA VAL A 77 -6.43 2.40 8.03
C VAL A 77 -7.61 1.68 7.36
N LYS A 78 -7.40 1.20 6.14
CA LYS A 78 -8.39 0.45 5.37
C LYS A 78 -7.73 -0.61 4.50
N VAL A 79 -8.40 -1.75 4.36
CA VAL A 79 -8.01 -2.86 3.50
C VAL A 79 -9.13 -3.16 2.53
N GLN A 80 -8.81 -3.30 1.25
CA GLN A 80 -9.74 -3.73 0.20
C GLN A 80 -9.14 -4.89 -0.57
N ASN A 81 -9.84 -6.00 -0.66
CA ASN A 81 -9.36 -7.14 -1.44
C ASN A 81 -9.47 -6.84 -2.93
N ILE A 82 -8.45 -7.20 -3.70
CA ILE A 82 -8.53 -7.14 -5.16
C ILE A 82 -9.36 -8.31 -5.66
N ILE A 83 -10.46 -8.00 -6.32
CA ILE A 83 -11.33 -8.99 -6.95
C ILE A 83 -10.88 -9.14 -8.41
N THR A 84 -10.32 -10.30 -8.73
CA THR A 84 -9.92 -10.65 -10.10
C THR A 84 -10.07 -12.15 -10.33
N THR A 85 -10.35 -12.54 -11.58
CA THR A 85 -10.37 -13.94 -12.01
C THR A 85 -8.97 -14.43 -12.41
N GLU A 86 -8.02 -13.52 -12.60
CA GLU A 86 -6.63 -13.87 -12.91
C GLU A 86 -5.96 -14.46 -11.68
N LYS A 87 -5.22 -15.55 -11.85
CA LYS A 87 -4.45 -16.19 -10.77
C LYS A 87 -3.15 -15.43 -10.43
N TYR A 88 -2.65 -14.67 -11.40
CA TYR A 88 -1.41 -13.89 -11.27
C TYR A 88 -1.56 -12.60 -12.07
N ILE A 89 -0.97 -11.52 -11.54
CA ILE A 89 -0.75 -10.28 -12.31
C ILE A 89 0.75 -10.06 -12.52
N SER A 90 1.09 -9.35 -13.59
CA SER A 90 2.46 -8.90 -13.82
C SER A 90 2.82 -7.76 -12.85
N TYR A 91 4.12 -7.56 -12.62
CA TYR A 91 4.60 -6.41 -11.84
C TYR A 91 4.22 -5.07 -12.49
N GLU A 92 4.22 -4.99 -13.82
CA GLU A 92 3.80 -3.78 -14.55
C GLU A 92 2.31 -3.52 -14.38
N THR A 93 1.46 -4.55 -14.41
CA THR A 93 0.02 -4.42 -14.12
C THR A 93 -0.21 -3.91 -12.70
N ALA A 94 0.49 -4.49 -11.71
CA ALA A 94 0.40 -4.05 -10.32
C ALA A 94 0.83 -2.59 -10.15
N LYS A 95 1.91 -2.19 -10.83
CA LYS A 95 2.41 -0.82 -10.83
C LYS A 95 1.40 0.14 -11.48
N TYR A 96 0.83 -0.26 -12.62
CA TYR A 96 -0.20 0.51 -13.31
C TYR A 96 -1.42 0.74 -12.42
N ILE A 97 -1.92 -0.30 -11.74
CA ILE A 97 -3.01 -0.20 -10.76
C ILE A 97 -2.67 0.85 -9.69
N LEU A 98 -1.47 0.81 -9.11
CA LEU A 98 -1.08 1.80 -8.12
C LEU A 98 -0.94 3.21 -8.67
N GLN A 99 -0.46 3.39 -9.91
CA GLN A 99 -0.36 4.70 -10.53
C GLN A 99 -1.73 5.33 -10.77
N GLN A 100 -2.75 4.53 -11.08
CA GLN A 100 -4.12 5.02 -11.22
C GLN A 100 -4.74 5.41 -9.87
N LEU A 101 -4.41 4.68 -8.79
CA LEU A 101 -4.97 4.90 -7.45
C LEU A 101 -4.18 5.96 -6.63
N ASN A 102 -2.90 6.16 -6.93
CA ASN A 102 -2.03 7.18 -6.33
C ASN A 102 -1.25 7.94 -7.42
N PRO A 103 -1.83 8.98 -8.02
CA PRO A 103 -1.11 9.77 -9.02
C PRO A 103 0.15 10.47 -8.47
N THR A 104 0.31 10.58 -7.14
CA THR A 104 1.44 11.25 -6.46
C THR A 104 2.53 10.31 -5.93
N TYR A 105 2.34 8.98 -5.96
CA TYR A 105 3.28 8.02 -5.32
C TYR A 105 4.38 7.52 -6.27
N LEU A 106 4.21 7.69 -7.57
CA LEU A 106 5.20 7.36 -8.61
C LEU A 106 5.19 8.48 -9.66
N PRO A 107 6.32 8.83 -10.30
CA PRO A 107 6.32 9.78 -11.41
C PRO A 107 5.27 9.37 -12.43
N SER A 108 4.59 10.37 -12.97
CA SER A 108 3.43 10.14 -13.84
C SER A 108 3.84 9.25 -15.03
N ILE A 109 2.89 8.46 -15.53
CA ILE A 109 3.10 7.62 -16.72
C ILE A 109 3.62 8.48 -17.88
N GLN A 110 3.12 9.72 -18.00
CA GLN A 110 3.56 10.71 -18.98
C GLN A 110 5.03 11.12 -18.83
N GLU A 111 5.54 11.31 -17.62
CA GLU A 111 6.97 11.61 -17.39
C GLU A 111 7.88 10.43 -17.74
N THR A 112 7.41 9.21 -17.53
CA THR A 112 8.19 7.99 -17.81
C THR A 112 8.26 7.70 -19.31
N GLU A 113 7.18 7.94 -20.05
CA GLU A 113 7.13 7.84 -21.51
C GLU A 113 7.92 8.98 -22.18
N ALA A 114 7.81 10.22 -21.67
CA ALA A 114 8.57 11.36 -22.16
C ALA A 114 10.09 11.17 -21.99
N LYS A 115 10.55 10.61 -20.86
CA LYS A 115 11.97 10.26 -20.64
C LYS A 115 12.46 9.12 -21.55
N LYS A 116 11.62 8.12 -21.84
CA LYS A 116 11.98 7.05 -22.80
C LYS A 116 12.10 7.55 -24.24
N LEU A 117 11.33 8.58 -24.61
CA LEU A 117 11.40 9.23 -25.93
C LEU A 117 12.64 10.12 -26.08
N THR A 118 13.14 10.72 -25.00
CA THR A 118 14.36 11.56 -25.05
C THR A 118 15.65 10.73 -25.05
N LEU A 119 15.68 9.55 -24.42
CA LEU A 119 16.87 8.67 -24.43
C LEU A 119 17.05 7.86 -25.73
N LYS A 120 16.12 7.94 -26.69
CA LYS A 120 16.20 7.25 -27.99
C LYS A 120 16.60 8.19 -29.15
N ARG A 121 17.15 9.36 -28.86
CA ARG A 121 17.75 10.26 -29.86
C ARG A 121 19.25 10.37 -29.67
#